data_AF-A0A8K1CHM4-F1
#
_entry.id   AF-A0A8K1CHM4-F1
#
_cell.length_a   1.000
_cell.length_b   1.000
_cell.length_c   1.000
_cell.angle_alpha   90.00
_cell.angle_beta   90.00
_cell.angle_gamma   90.00
#
_symmetry.space_group_name_H-M   'P 1'
#
loop_
_entity.id
_entity.type
_entity.pdbx_description
1 polymer ?
#
loop_
_entity_poly.entity_id
_entity_poly.type
_entity_poly.pdbx_seq_one_letter_code
_entity_poly.pdbx_strand_id
1 'polypeptide(L)'
;MARNDVNIPDSDEYSHQEQKRMAFQAMQQQLRELQVVEDEVEVNFKAKEHGQHDLDGREAEREGKRLEALEQVKRMQQQTAERKKEATENELMKREDHYYAEKILREKQREAERLKQLKKTDPIEEQKKRIERMKQADAERKRVELALEAMRNEDLLARQMRFRDAEIRKMDVQREWKTRKDMQDEETDSRLRWRLIEQARLKQEEDERKRQRAEERRQRREQEKQQRAELAAWIECYDSNGYIYYYNQLTGASQWENPYTSTPT
;
A
#
# COMPACT_ATOMS: atom_id res chain seq x y z
N MET A 1 7.24 19.99 -15.21
CA MET A 1 7.29 21.33 -14.59
C MET A 1 8.57 21.99 -15.06
N ALA A 2 8.51 22.79 -16.12
CA ALA A 2 9.65 23.58 -16.60
C ALA A 2 9.83 24.76 -15.65
N ARG A 3 10.98 24.85 -14.97
CA ARG A 3 11.35 26.01 -14.19
C ARG A 3 11.97 27.03 -15.15
N ASN A 4 11.35 28.21 -15.22
CA ASN A 4 11.83 29.39 -15.92
C ASN A 4 12.99 29.99 -15.12
N ASP A 5 14.20 29.96 -15.67
CA ASP A 5 15.30 30.78 -15.16
C ASP A 5 15.17 32.18 -15.77
N VAL A 6 14.72 33.11 -14.92
CA VAL A 6 14.74 34.54 -15.19
C VAL A 6 16.20 34.98 -15.09
N ASN A 7 16.79 35.28 -16.24
CA ASN A 7 18.15 35.82 -16.33
C ASN A 7 18.14 37.26 -15.79
N ILE A 8 18.58 37.43 -14.54
CA ILE A 8 18.79 38.74 -13.92
C ILE A 8 20.18 39.21 -14.37
N PRO A 9 20.30 40.26 -15.20
CA PRO A 9 21.60 40.72 -15.69
C PRO A 9 22.45 41.27 -14.55
N ASP A 10 23.73 40.91 -14.55
CA ASP A 10 24.72 41.32 -13.57
C ASP A 10 24.88 42.85 -13.53
N SER A 11 25.07 43.40 -12.34
CA SER A 11 25.05 44.86 -12.09
C SER A 11 26.13 45.63 -12.89
N ASP A 12 27.17 44.94 -13.37
CA ASP A 12 28.24 45.49 -14.21
C ASP A 12 27.87 45.60 -15.71
N GLU A 13 26.98 44.73 -16.23
CA GLU A 13 26.53 44.84 -17.63
C GLU A 13 25.61 46.05 -17.82
N TYR A 14 24.77 46.35 -16.82
CA TYR A 14 23.90 47.54 -16.84
C TYR A 14 24.72 48.84 -16.85
N SER A 15 25.80 48.88 -16.08
CA SER A 15 26.76 49.99 -16.03
C SER A 15 27.46 50.20 -17.38
N HIS A 16 27.85 49.12 -18.04
CA HIS A 16 28.52 49.20 -19.35
C HIS A 16 27.56 49.63 -20.47
N GLN A 17 26.28 49.26 -20.38
CA GLN A 17 25.26 49.67 -21.34
C GLN A 17 24.85 51.14 -21.15
N GLU A 18 24.78 51.62 -19.91
CA GLU A 18 24.57 53.05 -19.60
C GLU A 18 25.74 53.92 -20.07
N GLN A 19 27.00 53.49 -19.87
CA GLN A 19 28.17 54.20 -20.36
C GLN A 19 28.16 54.37 -21.89
N LYS A 20 27.77 53.33 -22.63
CA LYS A 20 27.65 53.39 -24.10
C LYS A 20 26.53 54.34 -24.54
N ARG A 21 25.40 54.35 -23.82
CA ARG A 21 24.28 55.25 -24.11
C ARG A 21 24.62 56.71 -23.84
N MET A 22 25.33 56.99 -22.75
CA MET A 22 25.81 58.33 -22.41
C MET A 22 26.82 58.84 -23.45
N ALA A 23 27.76 58.00 -23.88
CA ALA A 23 28.71 58.35 -24.94
C ALA A 23 28.00 58.68 -26.27
N PHE A 24 26.96 57.93 -26.62
CA PHE A 24 26.18 58.18 -27.83
C PHE A 24 25.38 59.49 -27.75
N GLN A 25 24.78 59.81 -26.60
CA GLN A 25 24.08 61.09 -26.41
C GLN A 25 25.04 62.28 -26.45
N ALA A 26 26.22 62.17 -25.85
CA ALA A 26 27.25 63.21 -25.91
C ALA A 26 27.71 63.46 -27.36
N MET A 27 27.92 62.39 -28.13
CA MET A 27 28.26 62.49 -29.55
C MET A 27 27.14 63.16 -30.37
N GLN A 28 25.87 62.88 -30.07
CA GLN A 28 24.74 63.55 -30.72
C GLN A 28 24.56 65.02 -30.32
N GLN A 29 25.01 65.44 -29.14
CA GLN A 29 25.06 66.86 -28.76
C GLN A 29 26.18 67.58 -29.51
N GLN A 30 27.38 66.98 -29.58
CA GLN A 30 28.49 67.56 -30.34
C GLN A 30 28.16 67.74 -31.84
N LEU A 31 27.45 66.78 -32.44
CA LEU A 31 26.99 66.92 -33.83
C LEU A 31 25.99 68.07 -34.00
N ARG A 32 25.11 68.31 -33.02
CA ARG A 32 24.17 69.44 -33.06
C ARG A 32 24.86 70.80 -32.86
N GLU A 33 25.86 70.87 -31.99
CA GLU A 33 26.64 72.09 -31.78
C GLU A 33 27.47 72.46 -33.02
N LEU A 34 28.04 71.48 -33.71
CA LEU A 34 28.76 71.72 -34.97
C LEU A 34 27.83 72.18 -36.11
N GLN A 35 26.56 71.74 -36.11
CA GLN A 35 25.56 72.17 -37.10
C GLN A 35 25.10 73.62 -36.90
N VAL A 36 25.07 74.14 -35.66
CA VAL A 36 24.73 75.55 -35.37
C VAL A 36 25.88 76.49 -35.76
N VAL A 37 27.13 76.04 -35.68
CA VAL A 37 28.31 76.83 -36.07
C VAL A 37 28.46 76.94 -37.60
N GLU A 38 28.02 75.93 -38.37
CA GLU A 38 28.00 76.03 -39.84
C GLU A 38 26.97 77.05 -40.35
N ASP A 39 25.79 77.16 -39.71
CA ASP A 39 24.74 78.12 -40.11
C ASP A 39 25.03 79.58 -39.68
N GLU A 40 25.84 79.82 -38.63
CA GLU A 40 26.25 81.18 -38.21
C GLU A 40 27.41 81.76 -39.03
N VAL A 41 28.23 80.92 -39.68
CA VAL A 41 29.35 81.35 -40.53
C VAL A 41 28.90 81.67 -41.96
N GLU A 42 27.79 81.08 -42.43
CA GLU A 42 27.27 81.29 -43.80
C GLU A 42 26.51 82.62 -43.97
N VAL A 43 26.00 83.22 -42.89
CA VAL A 43 25.28 84.52 -42.92
C VAL A 43 26.24 85.73 -42.91
N ASN A 44 27.47 85.56 -42.42
CA ASN A 44 28.41 86.67 -42.22
C ASN A 44 29.34 86.94 -43.44
N PHE A 45 29.27 86.10 -44.48
CA PHE A 45 30.10 86.26 -45.69
C PHE A 45 29.39 86.99 -46.85
N LYS A 46 28.09 87.32 -46.71
CA LYS A 46 27.27 87.97 -47.77
C LYS A 46 27.07 89.48 -47.64
N ALA A 47 27.78 90.17 -46.74
CA ALA A 47 27.60 91.61 -46.51
C ALA A 47 28.92 92.39 -46.34
N LYS A 48 29.75 92.45 -47.39
CA LYS A 48 30.69 93.58 -47.68
C LYS A 48 31.48 93.37 -48.97
N GLU A 49 30.77 93.31 -50.10
CA GLU A 49 31.34 93.79 -51.36
C GLU A 49 30.73 95.17 -51.62
N HIS A 50 31.51 96.24 -51.42
CA HIS A 50 31.41 97.54 -52.10
C HIS A 50 32.46 98.50 -51.54
N GLY A 51 33.43 98.88 -52.37
CA GLY A 51 34.44 99.89 -52.05
C GLY A 51 35.76 99.69 -52.79
N GLN A 52 35.78 100.01 -54.08
CA GLN A 52 36.99 100.16 -54.90
C GLN A 52 37.96 101.18 -54.27
N HIS A 53 39.26 100.87 -54.23
CA HIS A 53 40.23 101.54 -55.11
C HIS A 53 41.60 100.86 -54.99
N ASP A 54 42.17 100.60 -56.17
CA ASP A 54 43.58 100.53 -56.54
C ASP A 54 44.58 99.89 -55.56
N LEU A 55 45.24 98.83 -56.01
CA LEU A 55 46.67 98.85 -56.36
C LEU A 55 47.17 97.42 -56.67
N ASP A 56 47.60 97.25 -57.92
CA ASP A 56 48.94 96.72 -58.23
C ASP A 56 49.22 95.21 -58.01
N GLY A 57 48.92 94.40 -59.04
CA GLY A 57 49.82 93.39 -59.64
C GLY A 57 50.40 92.23 -58.81
N ARG A 58 50.22 92.20 -57.48
CA ARG A 58 50.81 91.20 -56.57
C ARG A 58 49.80 90.26 -55.92
N GLU A 59 48.49 90.52 -56.05
CA GLU A 59 47.43 89.68 -55.45
C GLU A 59 47.07 88.44 -56.29
N ALA A 60 47.09 88.53 -57.62
CA ALA A 60 46.85 87.37 -58.51
C ALA A 60 47.91 86.26 -58.35
N GLU A 61 49.16 86.63 -58.07
CA GLU A 61 50.26 85.68 -57.82
C GLU A 61 50.14 85.01 -56.43
N ARG A 62 49.57 85.73 -55.44
CA ARG A 62 49.31 85.18 -54.09
C ARG A 62 48.11 84.25 -54.09
N GLU A 63 47.04 84.57 -54.82
CA GLU A 63 45.90 83.67 -55.01
C GLU A 63 46.27 82.41 -55.81
N GLY A 64 47.06 82.54 -56.88
CA GLY A 64 47.59 81.40 -57.63
C GLY A 64 48.41 80.45 -56.74
N LYS A 65 49.34 81.01 -55.95
CA LYS A 65 50.13 80.22 -54.97
C LYS A 65 49.26 79.61 -53.86
N ARG A 66 48.16 80.26 -53.46
CA ARG A 66 47.23 79.78 -52.43
C ARG A 66 46.34 78.65 -52.94
N LEU A 67 45.89 78.73 -54.19
CA LEU A 67 45.16 77.66 -54.89
C LEU A 67 46.06 76.45 -55.14
N GLU A 68 47.30 76.68 -55.57
CA GLU A 68 48.29 75.61 -55.77
C GLU A 68 48.67 74.94 -54.43
N ALA A 69 48.80 75.72 -53.35
CA ALA A 69 48.97 75.19 -51.99
C ALA A 69 47.74 74.42 -51.50
N LEU A 70 46.52 74.89 -51.78
CA LEU A 70 45.27 74.18 -51.46
C LEU A 70 45.15 72.88 -52.28
N GLU A 71 45.58 72.87 -53.53
CA GLU A 71 45.59 71.68 -54.37
C GLU A 71 46.64 70.67 -53.89
N GLN A 72 47.83 71.13 -53.49
CA GLN A 72 48.83 70.29 -52.83
C GLN A 72 48.32 69.72 -51.51
N VAL A 73 47.66 70.54 -50.68
CA VAL A 73 47.03 70.07 -49.43
C VAL A 73 45.93 69.06 -49.73
N LYS A 74 45.08 69.28 -50.75
CA LYS A 74 44.06 68.31 -51.19
C LYS A 74 44.67 67.00 -51.68
N ARG A 75 45.75 67.03 -52.47
CA ARG A 75 46.47 65.83 -52.91
C ARG A 75 47.08 65.07 -51.72
N MET A 76 47.68 65.78 -50.77
CA MET A 76 48.20 65.18 -49.54
C MET A 76 47.08 64.60 -48.66
N GLN A 77 45.94 65.27 -48.56
CA GLN A 77 44.76 64.76 -47.85
C GLN A 77 44.18 63.52 -48.55
N GLN A 78 44.15 63.49 -49.89
CA GLN A 78 43.71 62.33 -50.65
C GLN A 78 44.67 61.15 -50.45
N GLN A 79 45.99 61.36 -50.59
CA GLN A 79 46.98 60.30 -50.34
C GLN A 79 46.95 59.78 -48.91
N THR A 80 46.75 60.64 -47.92
CA THR A 80 46.62 60.20 -46.52
C THR A 80 45.29 59.48 -46.26
N ALA A 81 44.20 59.88 -46.93
CA ALA A 81 42.93 59.16 -46.87
C ALA A 81 43.00 57.80 -47.57
N GLU A 82 43.67 57.69 -48.71
CA GLU A 82 43.93 56.44 -49.42
C GLU A 82 44.78 55.49 -48.58
N ARG A 83 45.90 55.98 -48.02
CA ARG A 83 46.72 55.18 -47.09
C ARG A 83 45.94 54.70 -45.87
N LYS A 84 45.03 55.52 -45.35
CA LYS A 84 44.14 55.11 -44.24
C LYS A 84 43.14 54.05 -44.67
N LYS A 85 42.53 54.18 -45.86
CA LYS A 85 41.62 53.17 -46.43
C LYS A 85 42.34 51.85 -46.67
N GLU A 86 43.52 51.90 -47.29
CA GLU A 86 44.38 50.72 -47.49
C GLU A 86 44.80 50.08 -46.16
N ALA A 87 45.11 50.88 -45.13
CA ALA A 87 45.42 50.35 -43.81
C ALA A 87 44.21 49.63 -43.17
N THR A 88 43.01 50.22 -43.27
CA THR A 88 41.78 49.60 -42.76
C THR A 88 41.39 48.33 -43.52
N GLU A 89 41.57 48.31 -44.84
CA GLU A 89 41.29 47.14 -45.68
C GLU A 89 42.29 46.00 -45.41
N ASN A 90 43.56 46.32 -45.25
CA ASN A 90 44.58 45.35 -44.83
C ASN A 90 44.32 44.80 -43.42
N GLU A 91 43.79 45.61 -42.50
CA GLU A 91 43.40 45.13 -41.17
C GLU A 91 42.17 44.20 -41.23
N LEU A 92 41.20 44.52 -42.09
CA LEU A 92 40.04 43.67 -42.33
C LEU A 92 40.44 42.31 -42.92
N MET A 93 41.27 42.30 -43.97
CA MET A 93 41.79 41.06 -44.55
C MET A 93 42.53 40.21 -43.51
N LYS A 94 43.37 40.83 -42.66
CA LYS A 94 44.04 40.10 -41.56
C LYS A 94 43.03 39.48 -40.59
N ARG A 95 41.96 40.18 -40.23
CA ARG A 95 40.91 39.65 -39.33
C ARG A 95 40.14 38.50 -39.97
N GLU A 96 39.82 38.61 -41.25
CA GLU A 96 39.18 37.54 -42.03
C GLU A 96 40.09 36.31 -42.13
N ASP A 97 41.38 36.49 -42.44
CA ASP A 97 42.37 35.41 -42.47
C ASP A 97 42.50 34.71 -41.09
N HIS A 98 42.53 35.49 -40.00
CA HIS A 98 42.54 34.94 -38.63
C HIS A 98 41.26 34.16 -38.32
N TYR A 99 40.10 34.65 -38.78
CA TYR A 99 38.82 33.95 -38.59
C TYR A 99 38.80 32.60 -39.32
N TYR A 100 39.22 32.57 -40.58
CA TYR A 100 39.29 31.32 -41.34
C TYR A 100 40.33 30.35 -40.74
N ALA A 101 41.48 30.86 -40.28
CA ALA A 101 42.47 30.05 -39.59
C ALA A 101 41.95 29.46 -38.27
N GLU A 102 41.27 30.24 -37.42
CA GLU A 102 40.63 29.75 -36.20
C GLU A 102 39.55 28.71 -36.48
N LYS A 103 38.72 28.95 -37.50
CA LYS A 103 37.66 28.02 -37.90
C LYS A 103 38.25 26.66 -38.29
N ILE A 104 39.29 26.64 -39.12
CA ILE A 104 39.99 25.42 -39.52
C ILE A 104 40.61 24.72 -38.30
N LEU A 105 41.20 25.45 -37.37
CA LEU A 105 41.78 24.88 -36.15
C LEU A 105 40.70 24.24 -35.25
N ARG A 106 39.56 24.90 -35.06
CA ARG A 106 38.43 24.36 -34.29
C ARG A 106 37.85 23.11 -34.93
N GLU A 107 37.72 23.09 -36.26
CA GLU A 107 37.28 21.90 -36.99
C GLU A 107 38.27 20.75 -36.84
N LYS A 108 39.58 21.01 -36.97
CA LYS A 108 40.62 20.01 -36.72
C LYS A 108 40.62 19.48 -35.28
N GLN A 109 40.35 20.33 -34.29
CA GLN A 109 40.23 19.91 -32.89
C GLN A 109 39.01 18.97 -32.70
N ARG A 110 37.86 19.33 -33.25
CA ARG A 110 36.65 18.48 -33.21
C ARG A 110 36.87 17.14 -33.90
N GLU A 111 37.55 17.13 -35.04
CA GLU A 111 37.91 15.90 -35.74
C GLU A 111 38.90 15.05 -34.93
N ALA A 112 39.90 15.68 -34.31
CA ALA A 112 40.83 14.98 -33.43
C ALA A 112 40.11 14.36 -32.22
N GLU A 113 39.12 15.04 -31.64
CA GLU A 113 38.28 14.50 -30.57
C GLU A 113 37.41 13.33 -31.04
N ARG A 114 36.77 13.45 -32.21
CA ARG A 114 36.02 12.34 -32.82
C ARG A 114 36.90 11.12 -33.07
N LEU A 115 38.11 11.32 -33.60
CA LEU A 115 39.08 10.25 -33.82
C LEU A 115 39.57 9.65 -32.51
N LYS A 116 39.74 10.45 -31.44
CA LYS A 116 40.04 9.93 -30.09
C LYS A 116 38.90 9.07 -29.54
N GLN A 117 37.65 9.46 -29.77
CA GLN A 117 36.47 8.68 -29.35
C GLN A 117 36.37 7.36 -30.13
N LEU A 118 36.52 7.40 -31.46
CA LEU A 118 36.52 6.21 -32.31
C LEU A 118 37.62 5.21 -31.92
N LYS A 119 38.82 5.71 -31.59
CA LYS A 119 39.94 4.87 -31.14
C LYS A 119 39.75 4.30 -29.73
N LYS A 120 38.88 4.91 -28.91
CA LYS A 120 38.57 4.46 -27.54
C LYS A 120 37.54 3.32 -27.52
N THR A 121 36.69 3.25 -28.53
CA THR A 121 35.70 2.18 -28.70
C THR A 121 36.30 1.05 -29.52
N ASP A 122 36.90 0.08 -28.84
CA ASP A 122 37.40 -1.13 -29.49
C ASP A 122 36.19 -2.04 -29.84
N PRO A 123 35.89 -2.30 -31.12
CA PRO A 123 34.67 -3.01 -31.53
C PRO A 123 34.56 -4.40 -30.90
N ILE A 124 35.69 -5.03 -30.60
CA ILE A 124 35.76 -6.33 -29.92
C ILE A 124 35.35 -6.20 -28.45
N GLU A 125 35.72 -5.12 -27.75
CA GLU A 125 35.30 -4.88 -26.38
C GLU A 125 33.80 -4.57 -26.28
N GLU A 126 33.25 -3.81 -27.23
CA GLU A 126 31.82 -3.53 -27.27
C GLU A 126 31.02 -4.81 -27.55
N GLN A 127 31.49 -5.66 -28.46
CA GLN A 127 30.93 -6.99 -28.68
C GLN A 127 31.00 -7.87 -27.43
N LYS A 128 32.14 -7.89 -26.70
CA LYS A 128 32.26 -8.61 -25.43
C LYS A 128 31.27 -8.11 -24.39
N LYS A 129 31.15 -6.79 -24.20
CA LYS A 129 30.15 -6.19 -23.30
C LYS A 129 28.73 -6.54 -23.71
N ARG A 130 28.43 -6.58 -25.01
CA ARG A 130 27.12 -7.02 -25.52
C ARG A 130 26.85 -8.50 -25.20
N ILE A 131 27.85 -9.37 -25.38
CA ILE A 131 27.76 -10.79 -25.03
C ILE A 131 27.55 -10.96 -23.52
N GLU A 132 28.26 -10.18 -22.69
CA GLU A 132 28.09 -10.19 -21.23
C GLU A 132 26.69 -9.75 -20.81
N ARG A 133 26.16 -8.66 -21.38
CA ARG A 133 24.77 -8.23 -21.13
C ARG A 133 23.77 -9.31 -21.53
N MET A 134 23.98 -9.98 -22.66
CA MET A 134 23.13 -11.08 -23.10
C MET A 134 23.18 -12.26 -22.12
N LYS A 135 24.39 -12.65 -21.68
CA LYS A 135 24.57 -13.69 -20.66
C LYS A 135 23.91 -13.33 -19.32
N GLN A 136 24.00 -12.07 -18.90
CA GLN A 136 23.34 -11.58 -17.69
C GLN A 136 21.82 -11.65 -17.84
N ALA A 137 21.27 -11.16 -18.95
CA ALA A 137 19.84 -11.24 -19.24
C ALA A 137 19.34 -12.69 -19.28
N ASP A 138 20.10 -13.61 -19.89
CA ASP A 138 19.76 -15.04 -19.91
C ASP A 138 19.83 -15.67 -18.51
N ALA A 139 20.83 -15.29 -17.70
CA ALA A 139 20.93 -15.74 -16.31
C ALA A 139 19.77 -15.23 -15.45
N GLU A 140 19.35 -13.98 -15.64
CA GLU A 140 18.17 -13.40 -14.98
C GLU A 140 16.89 -14.11 -15.41
N ARG A 141 16.70 -14.37 -16.71
CA ARG A 141 15.55 -15.13 -17.22
C ARG A 141 15.45 -16.51 -16.57
N LYS A 142 16.56 -17.25 -16.49
CA LYS A 142 16.60 -18.56 -15.82
C LYS A 142 16.28 -18.48 -14.33
N ARG A 143 16.74 -17.44 -13.63
CA ARG A 143 16.40 -17.23 -12.21
C ARG A 143 14.91 -16.97 -12.02
N VAL A 144 14.29 -16.16 -12.87
CA VAL A 144 12.86 -15.88 -12.83
C VAL A 144 12.04 -17.14 -13.12
N GLU A 145 12.46 -17.94 -14.11
CA GLU A 145 11.81 -19.21 -14.46
C GLU A 145 11.86 -20.20 -13.29
N LEU A 146 13.04 -20.40 -12.68
CA LEU A 146 13.18 -21.26 -11.50
C LEU A 146 12.35 -20.78 -10.31
N ALA A 147 12.27 -19.46 -10.08
CA ALA A 147 11.42 -18.91 -9.03
C ALA A 147 9.93 -19.17 -9.29
N LEU A 148 9.49 -19.05 -10.54
CA LEU A 148 8.11 -19.34 -10.94
C LEU A 148 7.78 -20.83 -10.78
N GLU A 149 8.69 -21.72 -11.16
CA GLU A 149 8.54 -23.16 -10.95
C GLU A 149 8.48 -23.52 -9.46
N ALA A 150 9.33 -22.92 -8.64
CA ALA A 150 9.28 -23.09 -7.18
C ALA A 150 7.93 -22.66 -6.61
N MET A 151 7.41 -21.49 -7.00
CA MET A 151 6.07 -21.03 -6.58
C MET A 151 4.95 -21.97 -7.02
N ARG A 152 5.01 -22.51 -8.26
CA ARG A 152 4.02 -23.49 -8.75
C ARG A 152 4.07 -24.80 -7.95
N ASN A 153 5.26 -25.27 -7.61
CA ASN A 153 5.45 -26.48 -6.81
C ASN A 153 4.96 -26.30 -5.37
N GLU A 154 5.22 -25.14 -4.77
CA GLU A 154 4.68 -24.77 -3.46
C GLU A 154 3.14 -24.73 -3.48
N ASP A 155 2.52 -24.11 -4.49
CA ASP A 155 1.05 -24.11 -4.61
C ASP A 155 0.48 -25.53 -4.83
N LEU A 156 1.17 -26.38 -5.60
CA LEU A 156 0.78 -27.78 -5.77
C LEU A 156 0.80 -28.54 -4.44
N LEU A 157 1.87 -28.39 -3.64
CA LEU A 157 1.96 -29.01 -2.32
C LEU A 157 0.87 -28.48 -1.39
N ALA A 158 0.63 -27.16 -1.40
CA ALA A 158 -0.43 -26.55 -0.61
C ALA A 158 -1.82 -27.07 -1.00
N ARG A 159 -2.08 -27.30 -2.29
CA ARG A 159 -3.31 -27.96 -2.77
C ARG A 159 -3.42 -29.38 -2.23
N GLN A 160 -2.37 -30.18 -2.32
CA GLN A 160 -2.34 -31.55 -1.80
C GLN A 160 -2.61 -31.60 -0.29
N MET A 161 -1.99 -30.70 0.49
CA MET A 161 -2.24 -30.56 1.92
C MET A 161 -3.70 -30.22 2.21
N ARG A 162 -4.28 -29.26 1.48
CA ARG A 162 -5.71 -28.91 1.62
C ARG A 162 -6.64 -30.09 1.32
N PHE A 163 -6.34 -30.89 0.30
CA PHE A 163 -7.11 -32.11 0.01
C PHE A 163 -7.02 -33.13 1.15
N ARG A 164 -5.80 -33.37 1.66
CA ARG A 164 -5.58 -34.27 2.80
C ARG A 164 -6.32 -33.78 4.06
N ASP A 165 -6.24 -32.49 4.36
CA ASP A 165 -6.96 -31.90 5.48
C ASP A 165 -8.49 -32.02 5.31
N ALA A 166 -8.99 -31.87 4.08
CA ALA A 166 -10.42 -32.06 3.79
C ALA A 166 -10.86 -33.52 3.99
N GLU A 167 -10.03 -34.50 3.61
CA GLU A 167 -10.29 -35.92 3.89
C GLU A 167 -10.30 -36.21 5.39
N ILE A 168 -9.32 -35.68 6.14
CA ILE A 168 -9.28 -35.82 7.60
C ILE A 168 -10.55 -35.23 8.21
N ARG A 169 -10.95 -34.02 7.83
CA ARG A 169 -12.19 -33.40 8.32
C ARG A 169 -13.43 -34.23 8.00
N LYS A 170 -13.50 -34.83 6.80
CA LYS A 170 -14.60 -35.72 6.43
C LYS A 170 -14.66 -36.94 7.36
N MET A 171 -13.50 -37.55 7.67
CA MET A 171 -13.42 -38.66 8.61
C MET A 171 -13.81 -38.23 10.04
N ASP A 172 -13.40 -37.05 10.48
CA ASP A 172 -13.74 -36.50 11.79
C ASP A 172 -15.24 -36.30 11.93
N VAL A 173 -15.89 -35.68 10.94
CA VAL A 173 -17.35 -35.50 10.92
C VAL A 173 -18.07 -36.85 11.00
N GLN A 174 -17.57 -37.87 10.28
CA GLN A 174 -18.16 -39.20 10.32
C GLN A 174 -17.99 -39.88 11.69
N ARG A 175 -16.81 -39.72 12.32
CA ARG A 175 -16.56 -40.22 13.68
C ARG A 175 -17.47 -39.53 14.69
N GLU A 176 -17.58 -38.21 14.65
CA GLU A 176 -18.47 -37.44 15.52
C GLU A 176 -19.92 -37.87 15.37
N TRP A 177 -20.39 -38.05 14.13
CA TRP A 177 -21.75 -38.54 13.87
C TRP A 177 -21.97 -39.91 14.52
N LYS A 178 -21.02 -40.84 14.36
CA LYS A 178 -21.09 -42.17 14.96
C LYS A 178 -21.13 -42.09 16.49
N THR A 179 -20.24 -41.32 17.10
CA THR A 179 -20.22 -41.11 18.55
C THR A 179 -21.54 -40.52 19.06
N ARG A 180 -22.11 -39.53 18.35
CA ARG A 180 -23.43 -38.98 18.71
C ARG A 180 -24.54 -40.01 18.62
N LYS A 181 -24.50 -40.86 17.60
CA LYS A 181 -25.47 -41.93 17.41
C LYS A 181 -25.37 -42.97 18.52
N ASP A 182 -24.15 -43.40 18.86
CA ASP A 182 -23.88 -44.35 19.95
C ASP A 182 -24.36 -43.79 21.30
N MET A 183 -24.09 -42.52 21.62
CA MET A 183 -24.59 -41.87 22.84
C MET A 183 -26.12 -41.83 22.89
N GLN A 184 -26.78 -41.55 21.76
CA GLN A 184 -28.23 -41.53 21.69
C GLN A 184 -28.82 -42.92 21.94
N ASP A 185 -28.20 -43.96 21.36
CA ASP A 185 -28.63 -45.34 21.54
C ASP A 185 -28.44 -45.78 23.02
N GLU A 186 -27.30 -45.44 23.63
CA GLU A 186 -27.05 -45.68 25.07
C GLU A 186 -28.04 -44.95 25.99
N GLU A 187 -28.41 -43.71 25.65
CA GLU A 187 -29.44 -42.98 26.39
C GLU A 187 -30.81 -43.68 26.28
N THR A 188 -31.19 -44.13 25.08
CA THR A 188 -32.44 -44.85 24.88
C THR A 188 -32.47 -46.17 25.65
N ASP A 189 -31.37 -46.91 25.65
CA ASP A 189 -31.21 -48.14 26.41
C ASP A 189 -31.28 -47.89 27.91
N SER A 190 -30.64 -46.82 28.39
CA SER A 190 -30.69 -46.42 29.80
C SER A 190 -32.13 -46.09 30.23
N ARG A 191 -32.86 -45.32 29.41
CA ARG A 191 -34.27 -45.00 29.67
C ARG A 191 -35.15 -46.25 29.70
N LEU A 192 -34.91 -47.20 28.79
CA LEU A 192 -35.64 -48.47 28.76
C LEU A 192 -35.34 -49.30 30.01
N ARG A 193 -34.07 -49.44 30.40
CA ARG A 193 -33.64 -50.14 31.61
C ARG A 193 -34.31 -49.56 32.86
N TRP A 194 -34.33 -48.24 33.01
CA TRP A 194 -35.02 -47.58 34.12
C TRP A 194 -36.52 -47.87 34.15
N ARG A 195 -37.19 -47.83 32.99
CA ARG A 195 -38.62 -48.17 32.90
C ARG A 195 -38.88 -49.62 33.30
N LEU A 196 -38.02 -50.54 32.89
CA LEU A 196 -38.14 -51.96 33.25
C LEU A 196 -37.90 -52.19 34.74
N ILE A 197 -36.94 -51.50 35.35
CA ILE A 197 -36.70 -51.54 36.80
C ILE A 197 -37.94 -51.05 37.56
N GLU A 198 -38.51 -49.91 37.15
CA GLU A 198 -39.70 -49.35 37.77
C GLU A 198 -40.91 -50.31 37.66
N GLN A 199 -41.14 -50.86 36.47
CA GLN A 199 -42.19 -51.86 36.26
C GLN A 199 -41.97 -53.12 37.11
N ALA A 200 -40.73 -53.60 37.22
CA ALA A 200 -40.39 -54.75 38.05
C ALA A 200 -40.65 -54.46 39.53
N ARG A 201 -40.30 -53.27 40.01
CA ARG A 201 -40.56 -52.82 41.38
C ARG A 201 -42.06 -52.76 41.67
N LEU A 202 -42.84 -52.11 40.82
CA LEU A 202 -44.29 -52.02 40.98
C LEU A 202 -44.93 -53.43 41.02
N LYS A 203 -44.46 -54.34 40.16
CA LYS A 203 -44.91 -55.73 40.17
C LYS A 203 -44.55 -56.46 41.47
N GLN A 204 -43.35 -56.23 42.00
CA GLN A 204 -42.95 -56.77 43.30
C GLN A 204 -43.87 -56.27 44.42
N GLU A 205 -44.14 -54.96 44.46
CA GLU A 205 -45.06 -54.35 45.45
C GLU A 205 -46.49 -54.94 45.33
N GLU A 206 -46.99 -55.14 44.11
CA GLU A 206 -48.28 -55.80 43.89
C GLU A 206 -48.31 -57.26 44.38
N ASP A 207 -47.27 -58.02 44.06
CA ASP A 207 -47.16 -59.43 44.46
C ASP A 207 -46.99 -59.57 45.98
N GLU A 208 -46.26 -58.65 46.62
CA GLU A 208 -46.18 -58.54 48.08
C GLU A 208 -47.54 -58.21 48.69
N ARG A 209 -48.28 -57.24 48.15
CA ARG A 209 -49.64 -56.94 48.62
C ARG A 209 -50.59 -58.13 48.47
N LYS A 210 -50.46 -58.90 47.37
CA LYS A 210 -51.23 -60.14 47.19
C LYS A 210 -50.85 -61.20 48.23
N ARG A 211 -49.54 -61.36 48.51
CA ARG A 211 -49.05 -62.27 49.55
C ARG A 211 -49.53 -61.86 50.93
N GLN A 212 -49.46 -60.58 51.28
CA GLN A 212 -49.97 -60.03 52.55
C GLN A 212 -51.47 -60.32 52.71
N ARG A 213 -52.29 -60.02 51.69
CA ARG A 213 -53.72 -60.34 51.73
C ARG A 213 -54.00 -61.84 51.86
N ALA A 214 -53.19 -62.68 51.21
CA ALA A 214 -53.32 -64.13 51.34
C ALA A 214 -52.93 -64.61 52.75
N GLU A 215 -51.89 -64.04 53.34
CA GLU A 215 -51.44 -64.34 54.70
C GLU A 215 -52.44 -63.89 55.75
N GLU A 216 -52.97 -62.66 55.63
CA GLU A 216 -54.02 -62.14 56.50
C GLU A 216 -55.27 -63.04 56.46
N ARG A 217 -55.68 -63.49 55.26
CA ARG A 217 -56.77 -64.47 55.12
C ARG A 217 -56.45 -65.81 55.80
N ARG A 218 -55.20 -66.28 55.74
CA ARG A 218 -54.76 -67.49 56.45
C ARG A 218 -54.82 -67.29 57.95
N GLN A 219 -54.28 -66.19 58.46
CA GLN A 219 -54.30 -65.86 59.88
C GLN A 219 -55.73 -65.70 60.41
N ARG A 220 -56.61 -65.01 59.69
CA ARG A 220 -58.02 -64.88 60.05
C ARG A 220 -58.71 -66.24 60.14
N ARG A 221 -58.44 -67.15 59.20
CA ARG A 221 -58.98 -68.53 59.26
C ARG A 221 -58.45 -69.31 60.46
N GLU A 222 -57.17 -69.16 60.79
CA GLU A 222 -56.58 -69.84 61.94
C GLU A 222 -57.13 -69.26 63.25
N GLN A 223 -57.29 -67.93 63.35
CA GLN A 223 -57.93 -67.27 64.49
C GLN A 223 -59.39 -67.73 64.65
N GLU A 224 -60.18 -67.73 63.58
CA GLU A 224 -61.56 -68.24 63.60
C GLU A 224 -61.60 -69.72 64.04
N LYS A 225 -60.64 -70.53 63.58
CA LYS A 225 -60.52 -71.94 63.98
C LYS A 225 -60.14 -72.09 65.45
N GLN A 226 -59.21 -71.28 65.96
CA GLN A 226 -58.84 -71.25 67.37
C GLN A 226 -60.01 -70.81 68.25
N GLN A 227 -60.68 -69.71 67.89
CA GLN A 227 -61.89 -69.25 68.59
C GLN A 227 -62.98 -70.32 68.59
N ARG A 228 -63.21 -71.00 67.45
CA ARG A 228 -64.17 -72.10 67.37
C ARG A 228 -63.77 -73.29 68.24
N ALA A 229 -62.48 -73.63 68.32
CA ALA A 229 -61.98 -74.69 69.17
C ALA A 229 -62.09 -74.34 70.66
N GLU A 230 -61.80 -73.09 71.03
CA GLU A 230 -61.96 -72.58 72.39
C GLU A 230 -63.44 -72.56 72.82
N LEU A 231 -64.33 -72.09 71.95
CA LEU A 231 -65.78 -72.15 72.18
C LEU A 231 -66.28 -73.60 72.33
N ALA A 232 -65.77 -74.53 71.52
CA ALA A 232 -66.14 -75.95 71.60
C ALA A 232 -65.61 -76.69 72.84
N ALA A 233 -64.64 -76.12 73.58
CA ALA A 233 -64.06 -76.72 74.77
C ALA A 233 -64.84 -76.44 76.07
N TRP A 234 -65.87 -75.59 76.00
CA TRP A 234 -66.76 -75.30 77.12
C TRP A 234 -67.80 -76.42 77.28
N ILE A 235 -67.83 -77.02 78.46
CA ILE A 235 -68.82 -78.02 78.85
C ILE A 235 -69.77 -77.46 79.90
N GLU A 236 -71.00 -77.97 79.91
CA GLU A 236 -72.01 -77.66 80.92
C GLU A 236 -71.80 -78.53 82.16
N CYS A 237 -71.79 -77.90 83.34
CA CYS A 237 -71.62 -78.57 84.62
C CYS A 237 -72.68 -78.07 85.62
N TYR A 238 -72.93 -78.86 86.66
CA TYR A 238 -73.88 -78.55 87.72
C TYR A 238 -73.12 -78.37 89.05
N ASP A 239 -73.39 -77.29 89.76
CA ASP A 239 -72.90 -77.11 91.13
C ASP A 239 -73.70 -78.00 92.12
N SER A 240 -73.18 -78.16 93.32
CA SER A 240 -73.82 -78.80 94.48
C SER A 240 -75.26 -78.32 94.76
N ASN A 241 -75.60 -77.11 94.34
CA ASN A 241 -76.93 -76.50 94.47
C ASN A 241 -77.83 -76.71 93.24
N GLY A 242 -77.38 -77.42 92.20
CA GLY A 242 -78.13 -77.68 90.97
C GLY A 242 -78.11 -76.54 89.94
N TYR A 243 -77.36 -75.45 90.18
CA TYR A 243 -77.19 -74.38 89.20
C TYR A 243 -76.20 -74.77 88.11
N ILE A 244 -76.52 -74.38 86.87
CA ILE A 244 -75.67 -74.61 85.70
C ILE A 244 -74.54 -73.59 85.68
N TYR A 245 -73.31 -74.08 85.48
CA TYR A 245 -72.16 -73.26 85.16
C TYR A 245 -71.40 -73.89 83.98
N TYR A 246 -70.58 -73.08 83.30
CA TYR A 246 -69.78 -73.54 82.17
C TYR A 246 -68.32 -73.63 82.59
N TYR A 247 -67.69 -74.75 82.24
CA TYR A 247 -66.27 -75.00 82.51
C TYR A 247 -65.51 -75.20 81.21
N ASN A 248 -64.41 -74.47 81.02
CA ASN A 248 -63.54 -74.62 79.87
C ASN A 248 -62.45 -75.64 80.17
N GLN A 249 -62.48 -76.78 79.47
CA GLN A 249 -61.51 -77.85 79.68
C GLN A 249 -60.08 -77.51 79.22
N LEU A 250 -59.93 -76.55 78.30
CA LEU A 250 -58.61 -76.15 77.77
C LEU A 250 -57.92 -75.11 78.65
N THR A 251 -58.66 -74.11 79.14
CA THR A 251 -58.08 -72.99 79.93
C THR A 251 -58.22 -73.19 81.44
N GLY A 252 -59.09 -74.10 81.87
CA GLY A 252 -59.39 -74.33 83.29
C GLY A 252 -60.26 -73.24 83.92
N ALA A 253 -60.79 -72.31 83.13
CA ALA A 253 -61.66 -71.23 83.60
C ALA A 253 -63.11 -71.71 83.80
N SER A 254 -63.83 -71.07 84.74
CA SER A 254 -65.26 -71.28 84.97
C SER A 254 -66.03 -69.97 84.91
N GLN A 255 -67.27 -70.01 84.40
CA GLN A 255 -68.15 -68.85 84.32
C GLN A 255 -69.63 -69.25 84.42
N TRP A 256 -70.49 -68.28 84.75
CA TRP A 256 -71.94 -68.49 84.88
C TRP A 256 -72.71 -68.10 83.62
N GLU A 257 -72.19 -67.21 82.78
CA GLU A 257 -72.79 -66.86 81.49
C GLU A 257 -72.55 -67.93 80.42
N ASN A 258 -73.53 -68.18 79.55
CA ASN A 258 -73.38 -69.13 78.45
C ASN A 258 -72.36 -68.62 77.40
N PRO A 259 -71.25 -69.35 77.16
CA PRO A 259 -70.20 -68.92 76.23
C PRO A 259 -70.66 -68.93 74.75
N TYR A 260 -71.75 -69.62 74.41
CA TYR A 260 -72.28 -69.70 73.04
C TYR A 260 -73.23 -68.55 72.66
N THR A 261 -73.77 -67.80 73.63
CA THR A 261 -74.68 -66.67 73.39
C THR A 261 -74.00 -65.31 73.44
N SER A 262 -72.76 -65.25 73.91
CA SER A 262 -71.95 -64.03 73.93
C SER A 262 -71.18 -63.88 72.62
N THR A 263 -71.87 -63.56 71.53
CA THR A 263 -71.19 -63.00 70.35
C THR A 263 -70.89 -61.53 70.64
N PRO A 264 -69.63 -61.07 70.63
CA PRO A 264 -69.35 -59.65 70.73
C PRO A 264 -69.91 -58.94 69.48
N THR A 265 -70.69 -57.88 69.70
CA THR A 265 -71.22 -56.98 68.64
C THR A 265 -70.11 -56.22 67.96
#